data_AF-A0A1V0UZX4-F1
#
_entry.id   AF-A0A1V0UZX4-F1
#
_cell.length_a   1.000
_cell.length_b   1.000
_cell.length_c   1.000
_cell.angle_alpha   90.00
_cell.angle_beta   90.00
_cell.angle_gamma   90.00
#
_symmetry.space_group_name_H-M   'P 1'
#
loop_
_entity.id
_entity.type
_entity.pdbx_description
1 polymer ?
#
loop_
_entity_poly.entity_id
_entity_poly.type
_entity_poly.pdbx_seq_one_letter_code
_entity_poly.pdbx_strand_id
1 'polypeptide(L)'
;MKIIVNNEDEQNLIQRFIDALNEMWLNEMESADHKWAHEHNEEPNLGSEEYMFIDGGLYEAKVEIEPREKPLIVYDDDIITGECSICGAHTVGTIDGCSIDYEEYLRLTSEESRKIWKCETCWGKGH
;
A
#
# COMPACT_ATOMS: atom_id res chain seq x y z
N MET A 1 -5.89 -19.35 -8.17
CA MET A 1 -6.02 -19.08 -6.71
C MET A 1 -7.22 -18.16 -6.47
N LYS A 2 -7.80 -18.07 -5.26
CA LYS A 2 -8.82 -17.06 -4.92
C LYS A 2 -8.34 -16.21 -3.75
N ILE A 3 -8.34 -14.89 -3.91
CA ILE A 3 -8.03 -13.91 -2.87
C ILE A 3 -9.32 -13.14 -2.59
N ILE A 4 -9.66 -12.99 -1.31
CA ILE A 4 -10.90 -12.36 -0.85
C ILE A 4 -10.55 -11.01 -0.22
N VAL A 5 -11.26 -9.96 -0.62
CA VAL A 5 -11.06 -8.58 -0.14
C VAL A 5 -12.39 -7.96 0.29
N ASN A 6 -12.35 -6.89 1.09
CA ASN A 6 -13.56 -6.32 1.67
C ASN A 6 -14.38 -5.46 0.69
N ASN A 7 -13.72 -4.75 -0.23
CA ASN A 7 -14.36 -3.74 -1.09
C ASN A 7 -13.69 -3.63 -2.48
N GLU A 8 -14.27 -2.78 -3.34
CA GLU A 8 -13.80 -2.57 -4.72
C GLU A 8 -12.40 -1.94 -4.78
N ASP A 9 -12.05 -1.06 -3.83
CA ASP A 9 -10.74 -0.40 -3.81
C ASP A 9 -9.61 -1.37 -3.49
N GLU A 10 -9.83 -2.24 -2.50
CA GLU A 10 -8.92 -3.34 -2.19
C GLU A 10 -8.82 -4.32 -3.35
N GLN A 11 -9.93 -4.62 -4.03
CA GLN A 11 -9.91 -5.50 -5.22
C GLN A 11 -9.00 -4.90 -6.29
N ASN A 12 -9.19 -3.62 -6.60
CA ASN A 12 -8.38 -2.90 -7.59
C ASN A 12 -6.89 -2.83 -7.17
N LEU A 13 -6.61 -2.56 -5.89
CA LEU A 13 -5.25 -2.50 -5.36
C LEU A 13 -4.54 -3.85 -5.46
N ILE A 14 -5.17 -4.91 -4.95
CA ILE A 14 -4.59 -6.25 -4.93
C ILE A 14 -4.46 -6.80 -6.34
N GLN A 15 -5.42 -6.55 -7.24
CA GLN A 15 -5.29 -6.93 -8.64
C GLN A 15 -4.07 -6.27 -9.31
N ARG A 16 -3.91 -4.95 -9.15
CA ARG A 16 -2.74 -4.23 -9.68
C ARG A 16 -1.42 -4.72 -9.09
N PHE A 17 -1.42 -5.10 -7.81
CA PHE A 17 -0.24 -5.66 -7.16
C PHE A 17 0.13 -7.03 -7.73
N ILE A 18 -0.85 -7.91 -7.95
CA ILE A 18 -0.64 -9.22 -8.58
C ILE A 18 -0.13 -9.03 -10.01
N ASP A 19 -0.74 -8.14 -10.78
CA ASP A 19 -0.31 -7.85 -12.16
C ASP A 19 1.15 -7.36 -12.19
N ALA A 20 1.53 -6.46 -11.27
CA ALA A 20 2.90 -5.98 -11.15
C ALA A 20 3.91 -7.06 -10.73
N LEU A 21 3.51 -7.98 -9.84
CA LEU A 21 4.35 -9.11 -9.42
C LEU A 21 4.62 -10.08 -10.56
N ASN A 22 3.58 -10.36 -11.35
CA ASN A 22 3.61 -11.31 -12.46
C ASN A 22 4.55 -10.85 -13.58
N GLU A 23 4.77 -9.53 -13.73
CA GLU A 23 5.56 -9.01 -14.84
C GLU A 23 7.07 -9.28 -14.76
N MET A 24 7.67 -9.64 -13.60
CA MET A 24 9.09 -10.06 -13.50
C MET A 24 9.60 -10.37 -12.08
N TRP A 25 8.81 -10.15 -11.03
CA TRP A 25 9.34 -9.96 -9.68
C TRP A 25 9.54 -11.25 -8.88
N LEU A 26 8.82 -12.33 -9.19
CA LEU A 26 8.93 -13.58 -8.42
C LEU A 26 10.32 -14.23 -8.55
N ASN A 27 10.94 -14.18 -9.73
CA ASN A 27 12.31 -14.66 -9.93
C ASN A 27 13.34 -13.83 -9.15
N GLU A 28 13.12 -12.51 -9.05
CA GLU A 28 13.98 -11.64 -8.26
C GLU A 28 13.81 -11.88 -6.76
N MET A 29 12.57 -12.14 -6.30
CA MET A 29 12.28 -12.51 -4.92
C MET A 29 12.89 -13.85 -4.53
N GLU A 30 12.77 -14.88 -5.38
CA GLU A 30 13.43 -16.18 -5.17
C GLU A 30 14.94 -16.00 -5.06
N SER A 31 15.53 -15.25 -6.00
CA SER A 31 16.96 -14.98 -6.01
C SER A 31 17.41 -14.26 -4.74
N ALA A 32 16.62 -13.31 -4.23
CA ALA A 32 16.92 -12.57 -3.01
C ALA A 32 16.81 -13.46 -1.76
N ASP A 33 15.74 -14.27 -1.64
CA ASP A 33 15.53 -15.20 -0.52
C ASP A 33 16.66 -16.23 -0.44
N HIS A 34 16.98 -16.87 -1.57
CA HIS A 34 18.01 -17.91 -1.63
C HIS A 34 19.41 -17.36 -1.39
N LYS A 35 19.70 -16.15 -1.89
CA LYS A 35 20.95 -15.46 -1.60
C LYS A 35 21.07 -15.14 -0.11
N TRP A 36 20.02 -14.59 0.50
CA TRP A 36 20.02 -14.25 1.91
C TRP A 36 20.23 -15.49 2.79
N ALA A 37 19.48 -16.57 2.51
CA ALA A 37 19.61 -17.83 3.23
C ALA A 37 21.02 -18.42 3.13
N HIS A 38 21.61 -18.39 1.92
CA HIS A 38 22.98 -18.81 1.71
C HIS A 38 24.00 -17.99 2.52
N GLU A 39 23.85 -16.66 2.54
CA GLU A 39 24.73 -15.75 3.28
C GLU A 39 24.65 -15.92 4.81
N HIS A 40 23.50 -16.39 5.32
CA HIS A 40 23.26 -16.58 6.76
C HIS A 40 23.35 -18.05 7.20
N ASN A 41 23.64 -18.96 6.28
CA ASN A 41 23.70 -20.41 6.52
C ASN A 41 22.37 -20.96 7.09
N GLU A 42 21.27 -20.44 6.54
CA GLU A 42 19.89 -20.83 6.82
C GLU A 42 19.26 -21.49 5.58
N GLU A 43 18.07 -22.08 5.74
CA GLU A 43 17.26 -22.52 4.60
C GLU A 43 16.44 -21.34 4.04
N PRO A 44 16.22 -21.27 2.72
CA PRO A 44 15.34 -20.27 2.14
C PRO A 44 13.93 -20.42 2.71
N ASN A 45 13.17 -19.32 2.75
CA ASN A 45 11.80 -19.34 3.21
C ASN A 45 10.91 -20.22 2.31
N LEU A 46 11.19 -20.22 1.00
CA LEU A 46 10.53 -21.07 0.03
C LEU A 46 11.55 -21.70 -0.93
N GLY A 47 11.38 -22.98 -1.22
CA GLY A 47 12.12 -23.68 -2.26
C GLY A 47 11.70 -23.22 -3.67
N SER A 48 12.55 -23.50 -4.66
CA SER A 48 12.27 -23.15 -6.06
C SER A 48 10.96 -23.75 -6.58
N GLU A 49 10.63 -24.99 -6.19
CA GLU A 49 9.37 -25.63 -6.60
C GLU A 49 8.13 -24.92 -5.99
N GLU A 50 8.26 -24.37 -4.78
CA GLU A 50 7.19 -23.63 -4.12
C GLU A 50 6.98 -22.26 -4.78
N TYR A 51 8.07 -21.57 -5.13
CA TYR A 51 8.00 -20.35 -5.95
C TYR A 51 7.34 -20.60 -7.31
N MET A 52 7.73 -21.67 -8.01
CA MET A 52 7.09 -22.07 -9.29
C MET A 52 5.60 -22.36 -9.13
N PHE A 53 5.19 -23.00 -8.03
CA PHE A 53 3.78 -23.29 -7.77
C PHE A 53 2.97 -22.02 -7.48
N ILE A 54 3.54 -21.08 -6.73
CA ILE A 54 2.92 -19.81 -6.40
C ILE A 54 2.81 -18.92 -7.65
N ASP A 55 3.84 -18.88 -8.49
CA ASP A 55 3.84 -18.13 -9.77
C ASP A 55 2.65 -18.52 -10.65
N GLY A 56 2.49 -19.82 -10.93
CA GLY A 56 1.33 -20.31 -11.67
C GLY A 56 -0.01 -20.03 -10.97
N GLY A 57 -0.03 -20.07 -9.64
CA GLY A 57 -1.22 -19.79 -8.84
C GLY A 57 -1.66 -18.31 -8.84
N LEU A 58 -0.69 -17.39 -8.85
CA LEU A 58 -0.86 -15.94 -8.87
C LEU A 58 -1.23 -15.43 -10.26
N TYR A 59 -0.66 -16.01 -11.33
CA TYR A 59 -1.02 -15.67 -12.72
C TYR A 59 -2.53 -15.80 -12.98
N GLU A 60 -3.16 -16.81 -12.38
CA GLU A 60 -4.59 -17.09 -12.50
C GLU A 60 -5.37 -16.74 -11.21
N ALA A 61 -4.83 -15.87 -10.36
CA ALA A 61 -5.53 -15.45 -9.16
C ALA A 61 -6.78 -14.62 -9.51
N LYS A 62 -7.90 -14.97 -8.88
CA LYS A 62 -9.12 -14.16 -8.90
C LYS A 62 -9.24 -13.41 -7.59
N VAL A 63 -9.28 -12.09 -7.66
CA VAL A 63 -9.58 -11.23 -6.51
C VAL A 63 -11.09 -11.01 -6.47
N GLU A 64 -11.75 -11.47 -5.40
CA GLU A 64 -13.20 -11.41 -5.23
C GLU A 64 -13.57 -10.60 -3.98
N ILE A 65 -14.68 -9.87 -4.06
CA ILE A 65 -15.16 -9.03 -2.95
C ILE A 65 -16.08 -9.85 -2.05
N GLU A 66 -15.76 -9.89 -0.75
CA GLU A 66 -16.64 -10.39 0.31
C GLU A 66 -16.73 -9.33 1.42
N PRO A 67 -17.82 -8.53 1.49
CA PRO A 67 -17.94 -7.39 2.40
C PRO A 67 -17.94 -7.71 3.91
N ARG A 68 -17.83 -8.99 4.27
CA ARG A 68 -17.75 -9.46 5.65
C ARG A 68 -16.31 -9.56 6.15
N GLU A 69 -15.34 -9.52 5.25
CA GLU A 69 -13.92 -9.53 5.61
C GLU A 69 -13.52 -8.21 6.28
N LYS A 70 -12.42 -8.22 7.05
CA LYS A 70 -11.91 -6.99 7.64
C LYS A 70 -11.22 -6.16 6.54
N PRO A 71 -11.52 -4.86 6.40
CA PRO A 71 -10.82 -4.04 5.42
C PRO A 71 -9.33 -3.93 5.75
N LEU A 72 -8.51 -3.69 4.72
CA LEU A 72 -7.12 -3.31 4.88
C LEU A 72 -7.05 -2.01 5.69
N ILE A 73 -6.24 -2.02 6.73
CA ILE A 73 -6.11 -0.89 7.65
C ILE A 73 -4.83 -0.13 7.32
N VAL A 74 -4.99 1.15 7.05
CA VAL A 74 -3.94 2.17 7.13
C VAL A 74 -3.68 2.37 8.63
N TYR A 75 -2.48 2.08 9.11
CA TYR A 75 -2.22 2.17 10.55
C TYR A 75 -2.31 3.64 10.99
N ASP A 76 -2.77 3.90 12.22
CA ASP A 76 -2.97 5.25 12.78
C ASP A 76 -1.68 6.13 12.75
N ASP A 77 -0.52 5.52 12.50
CA ASP A 77 0.78 6.18 12.37
C ASP A 77 1.15 6.53 10.90
N ASP A 78 0.24 6.37 9.94
CA ASP A 78 0.39 6.88 8.58
C ASP A 78 0.30 8.42 8.61
N ILE A 79 1.41 8.99 9.06
CA ILE A 79 1.64 10.42 9.18
C ILE A 79 1.62 11.02 7.77
N ILE A 80 0.55 11.74 7.48
CA ILE A 80 0.57 12.64 6.32
C ILE A 80 1.38 13.88 6.70
N THR A 81 2.48 14.07 5.98
CA THR A 81 3.30 15.29 6.11
C THR A 81 2.98 16.27 5.00
N GLY A 82 2.85 17.55 5.34
CA GLY A 82 2.65 18.62 4.37
C GLY A 82 3.26 19.94 4.81
N GLU A 83 3.54 20.82 3.86
CA GLU A 83 3.96 22.20 4.12
C GLU A 83 2.76 23.14 3.88
N CYS A 84 2.46 24.00 4.84
CA CYS A 84 1.35 24.93 4.68
C CYS A 84 1.66 25.97 3.59
N SER A 85 0.84 25.99 2.55
CA SER A 85 0.91 26.96 1.44
C SER A 85 0.84 28.44 1.85
N ILE A 86 0.37 28.75 3.07
CA ILE A 86 0.22 30.13 3.57
C ILE A 86 1.40 30.56 4.44
N CYS A 87 1.80 29.72 5.40
CA CYS A 87 2.80 30.10 6.42
C CYS A 87 4.11 29.30 6.35
N GLY A 88 4.22 28.32 5.45
CA GLY A 88 5.39 27.45 5.33
C GLY A 88 5.57 26.48 6.49
N ALA A 89 4.62 26.39 7.43
CA ALA A 89 4.72 25.47 8.56
C ALA A 89 4.65 24.02 8.09
N HIS A 90 5.61 23.21 8.53
CA HIS A 90 5.53 21.76 8.38
C HIS A 90 4.46 21.19 9.33
N THR A 91 3.65 20.29 8.82
CA THR A 91 2.53 19.66 9.56
C THR A 91 2.61 18.14 9.40
N VAL A 92 2.17 17.45 10.44
CA VAL A 92 2.29 16.01 10.64
C VAL A 92 0.97 15.55 11.25
N GLY A 93 0.24 14.67 10.55
CA GLY A 93 -0.99 14.05 11.06
C GLY A 93 -2.20 14.21 10.15
N THR A 94 -3.34 13.67 10.61
CA THR A 94 -4.64 13.78 9.94
C THR A 94 -5.28 15.10 10.39
N ILE A 95 -5.69 15.96 9.45
CA ILE A 95 -6.20 17.31 9.78
C ILE A 95 -7.46 17.25 10.65
N ASP A 96 -8.16 16.11 10.68
CA ASP A 96 -9.43 15.91 11.35
C ASP A 96 -9.39 14.96 12.56
N GLY A 97 -8.23 14.37 12.87
CA GLY A 97 -8.08 13.42 13.96
C GLY A 97 -8.82 12.08 13.75
N CYS A 98 -9.25 11.80 12.52
CA CYS A 98 -9.87 10.53 12.14
C CYS A 98 -8.83 9.55 11.57
N SER A 99 -9.16 8.26 11.61
CA SER A 99 -8.45 7.24 10.82
C SER A 99 -8.65 7.52 9.34
N ILE A 100 -7.56 7.64 8.59
CA ILE A 100 -7.58 7.88 7.14
C ILE A 100 -7.83 6.56 6.41
N ASP A 101 -8.77 6.52 5.47
CA ASP A 101 -8.86 5.42 4.51
C ASP A 101 -7.87 5.61 3.34
N TYR A 102 -7.68 4.56 2.54
CA TYR A 102 -6.70 4.61 1.45
C TYR A 102 -7.01 5.68 0.39
N GLU A 103 -8.29 5.92 0.08
CA GLU A 103 -8.69 6.97 -0.87
C GLU A 103 -8.33 8.36 -0.34
N GLU A 104 -8.61 8.60 0.95
CA GLU A 104 -8.25 9.82 1.63
C GLU A 104 -6.73 9.98 1.73
N TYR A 105 -5.97 8.91 1.98
CA TYR A 105 -4.51 8.92 1.94
C TYR A 105 -4.00 9.36 0.56
N LEU A 106 -4.50 8.74 -0.52
CA LEU A 106 -4.13 9.11 -1.90
C LEU A 106 -4.48 10.56 -2.20
N ARG A 107 -5.69 10.98 -1.81
CA ARG A 107 -6.16 12.36 -1.99
C ARG A 107 -5.23 13.34 -1.28
N LEU A 108 -4.94 13.11 0.01
CA LEU A 108 -4.15 14.01 0.84
C LEU A 108 -2.65 14.01 0.47
N THR A 109 -2.14 12.93 -0.11
CA THR A 109 -0.75 12.83 -0.59
C THR A 109 -0.52 13.28 -2.04
N SER A 110 -1.60 13.52 -2.81
CA SER A 110 -1.52 14.03 -4.18
C SER A 110 -0.79 15.38 -4.31
N GLU A 111 -0.23 15.65 -5.49
CA GLU A 111 0.43 16.95 -5.77
C GLU A 111 -0.54 18.13 -5.60
N GLU A 112 -1.78 17.96 -6.04
CA GLU A 112 -2.83 18.98 -5.98
C GLU A 112 -3.14 19.34 -4.53
N SER A 113 -3.36 18.34 -3.68
CA SER A 113 -3.63 18.54 -2.26
C SER A 113 -2.44 19.15 -1.53
N ARG A 114 -1.20 18.75 -1.88
CA ARG A 114 0.02 19.34 -1.32
C ARG A 114 0.18 20.82 -1.69
N LYS A 115 -0.20 21.23 -2.90
CA LYS A 115 -0.14 22.65 -3.35
C LYS A 115 -1.10 23.54 -2.57
N ILE A 116 -2.24 23.01 -2.14
CA ILE A 116 -3.26 23.75 -1.38
C ILE A 116 -3.27 23.41 0.12
N TRP A 117 -2.26 22.68 0.59
CA TRP A 117 -2.20 22.19 1.96
C TRP A 117 -2.18 23.36 2.95
N LYS A 118 -2.95 23.24 4.03
CA LYS A 118 -3.08 24.28 5.07
C LYS A 118 -2.99 23.64 6.44
N CYS A 119 -2.22 24.27 7.33
CA CYS A 119 -2.26 23.91 8.75
C CYS A 119 -3.60 24.32 9.38
N GLU A 120 -3.95 23.73 10.52
CA GLU A 120 -5.18 24.03 11.27
C GLU A 120 -5.35 25.53 11.54
N THR A 121 -4.26 26.24 11.84
CA THR A 121 -4.28 27.68 12.09
C THR A 121 -4.62 28.51 10.85
N CYS A 122 -4.29 28.00 9.66
CA CYS A 122 -4.47 28.66 8.37
C CYS A 122 -5.71 28.17 7.61
N TRP A 123 -6.33 27.07 8.05
CA TRP A 123 -7.50 26.42 7.42
C TRP A 123 -8.68 27.39 7.19
N GLY A 124 -8.83 28.43 8.03
CA GLY A 124 -9.85 29.49 7.89
C GLY A 124 -9.37 30.85 7.38
N LYS A 125 -8.10 31.02 6.99
CA LYS A 125 -7.51 32.32 6.63
C LYS A 125 -7.44 32.59 5.13
N GLY A 126 -8.45 32.16 4.38
CA GLY A 126 -8.53 32.42 2.94
C GLY A 126 -9.97 32.37 2.45
N HIS A 127 -10.69 33.47 2.65
CA HIS A 127 -11.79 33.91 1.79
C HIS A 127 -11.27 35.04 0.91
#